data_AF-A0A957C5E7-F1
#
_entry.id   AF-A0A957C5E7-F1
#
_cell.length_a   1.000
_cell.length_b   1.000
_cell.length_c   1.000
_cell.angle_alpha   90.00
_cell.angle_beta   90.00
_cell.angle_gamma   90.00
#
_symmetry.space_group_name_H-M   'P 1'
#
loop_
_entity.id
_entity.type
_entity.pdbx_description
1 polymer ?
#
loop_
_entity_poly.entity_id
_entity_poly.type
_entity_poly.pdbx_seq_one_letter_code
_entity_poly.pdbx_strand_id
1 'polypeptide(L)'
;AFHPNATQFTMHLGLNLFGFWRQSMSRAQSIFSVSNITNETQILSLADLNLVSTDTWKDLISGKQYDEHYEQIELQPYQSVWLSNLG
;
A
#
# COMPACT_ATOMS: atom_id res chain seq x y z
N ALA A 1 -8.16 1.52 -10.35
CA ALA A 1 -8.07 2.66 -9.41
C ALA A 1 -7.19 3.81 -9.93
N PHE A 2 -6.58 3.70 -11.12
CA PHE A 2 -5.70 4.74 -11.68
C PHE A 2 -6.42 5.90 -12.38
N HIS A 3 -7.73 5.81 -12.58
CA HIS A 3 -8.51 6.90 -13.15
C HIS A 3 -8.34 8.18 -12.29
N PRO A 4 -8.11 9.37 -12.87
CA PRO A 4 -7.83 10.59 -12.11
C PRO A 4 -8.88 10.92 -11.04
N ASN A 5 -10.16 10.66 -11.34
CA ASN A 5 -11.28 10.93 -10.44
C ASN A 5 -11.54 9.84 -9.39
N ALA A 6 -10.66 8.82 -9.30
CA ALA A 6 -10.76 7.83 -8.24
C ALA A 6 -10.57 8.48 -6.87
N THR A 7 -11.40 8.11 -5.91
CA THR A 7 -11.31 8.56 -4.52
C THR A 7 -9.90 8.33 -3.98
N GLN A 8 -9.35 9.30 -3.26
CA GLN A 8 -8.03 9.24 -2.67
C GLN A 8 -8.04 9.80 -1.25
N PHE A 9 -7.31 9.14 -0.35
CA PHE A 9 -7.08 9.60 1.01
C PHE A 9 -5.60 9.43 1.39
N THR A 10 -5.01 10.45 1.99
CA THR A 10 -3.65 10.38 2.55
C THR A 10 -3.67 9.62 3.87
N MET A 11 -2.67 8.76 4.07
CA MET A 11 -2.54 7.91 5.25
C MET A 11 -1.63 8.56 6.29
N HIS A 12 -1.89 8.30 7.56
CA HIS A 12 -1.06 8.76 8.67
C HIS A 12 -0.06 7.66 9.07
N LEU A 13 1.10 7.62 8.42
CA LEU A 13 2.14 6.58 8.59
C LEU A 13 3.40 7.09 9.31
N GLY A 14 3.27 8.19 10.07
CA GLY A 14 4.39 8.89 10.68
C GLY A 14 5.10 9.85 9.73
N LEU A 15 6.38 10.14 10.00
CA LEU A 15 7.17 11.14 9.28
C LEU A 15 8.07 10.57 8.18
N ASN A 16 8.33 9.26 8.21
CA ASN A 16 9.31 8.60 7.33
C ASN A 16 8.67 7.88 6.14
N LEU A 17 7.37 7.59 6.25
CA LEU A 17 6.59 6.93 5.21
C LEU A 17 5.50 7.89 4.74
N PHE A 18 5.41 8.08 3.43
CA PHE A 18 4.29 8.77 2.79
C PHE A 18 3.41 7.74 2.10
N GLY A 19 2.10 7.80 2.33
CA GLY A 19 1.18 6.88 1.68
C GLY A 19 -0.18 7.47 1.42
N PHE A 20 -0.84 6.92 0.41
CA PHE A 20 -2.23 7.22 0.12
C PHE A 20 -2.96 5.96 -0.35
N TRP A 21 -4.22 5.87 0.05
CA TRP A 21 -5.16 4.86 -0.42
C TRP A 21 -5.99 5.42 -1.57
N ARG A 22 -6.23 4.62 -2.61
CA ARG A 22 -7.12 4.92 -3.72
C ARG A 22 -8.14 3.82 -3.91
N GLN A 23 -9.36 4.22 -4.29
CA GLN A 23 -10.43 3.28 -4.63
C GLN A 23 -10.98 3.59 -6.03
N SER A 24 -11.11 2.57 -6.87
CA SER A 24 -11.76 2.72 -8.18
C SER A 24 -13.19 3.24 -8.03
N MET A 25 -13.71 3.91 -9.06
CA MET A 25 -15.08 4.41 -9.06
C MET A 25 -16.12 3.29 -8.84
N SER A 26 -15.83 2.09 -9.36
CA SER A 26 -16.64 0.88 -9.15
C SER A 26 -16.51 0.26 -7.75
N ARG A 27 -15.59 0.76 -6.91
CA ARG A 27 -15.20 0.21 -5.60
C ARG A 27 -14.62 -1.19 -5.60
N ALA A 28 -14.41 -1.78 -6.78
CA ALA A 28 -13.85 -3.11 -6.93
C ALA A 28 -12.35 -3.18 -6.62
N GLN A 29 -11.60 -2.11 -6.92
CA GLN A 29 -10.15 -2.08 -6.70
C GLN A 29 -9.78 -1.04 -5.64
N SER A 30 -9.06 -1.50 -4.62
CA SER A 30 -8.36 -0.68 -3.65
C SER A 30 -6.86 -0.78 -3.92
N ILE A 31 -6.16 0.36 -3.86
CA ILE A 31 -4.69 0.43 -3.96
C ILE A 31 -4.16 1.23 -2.78
N PHE A 32 -3.21 0.65 -2.05
CA PHE A 32 -2.39 1.34 -1.06
C PHE A 32 -1.03 1.61 -1.67
N SER A 33 -0.72 2.89 -1.91
CA SER A 33 0.58 3.32 -2.41
C SER A 33 1.36 3.90 -1.24
N VAL A 34 2.47 3.25 -0.87
CA VAL A 34 3.32 3.70 0.22
C VAL A 34 4.76 3.80 -0.25
N SER A 35 5.42 4.90 0.12
CA SER A 35 6.80 5.21 -0.23
C SER A 35 7.58 5.54 1.03
N ASN A 36 8.75 4.90 1.19
CA ASN A 36 9.77 5.37 2.09
C ASN A 36 10.36 6.67 1.55
N ILE A 37 10.28 7.77 2.29
CA ILE A 37 10.81 9.08 1.86
C ILE A 37 12.16 9.42 2.50
N THR A 38 12.78 8.43 3.14
CA THR A 38 14.08 8.56 3.81
C THR A 38 15.17 7.76 3.09
N ASN A 39 16.42 8.06 3.42
CA ASN A 39 17.59 7.30 3.00
C ASN A 39 17.91 6.09 3.91
N GLU A 40 17.01 5.77 4.85
CA GLU A 40 17.16 4.66 5.81
C GLU A 40 16.08 3.62 5.58
N THR A 41 16.33 2.37 5.95
CA THR A 41 15.31 1.31 5.90
C THR A 41 14.18 1.63 6.88
N GLN A 42 12.94 1.47 6.44
CA GLN A 42 11.74 1.72 7.25
C GLN A 42 10.85 0.48 7.28
N ILE A 43 10.18 0.27 8.41
CA ILE A 43 9.20 -0.80 8.58
C ILE A 43 7.80 -0.22 8.39
N LEU A 44 7.06 -0.77 7.43
CA LEU A 44 5.64 -0.50 7.25
C LEU A 44 4.83 -1.61 7.91
N SER A 45 4.06 -1.29 8.95
CA SER A 45 3.09 -2.24 9.49
C SER A 45 1.90 -2.38 8.54
N LEU A 46 1.49 -3.61 8.24
CA LEU A 46 0.29 -3.84 7.44
C LEU A 46 -1.00 -3.57 8.23
N ALA A 47 -0.93 -3.56 9.56
CA ALA A 47 -2.05 -3.16 10.42
C ALA A 47 -2.43 -1.68 10.20
N ASP A 48 -1.47 -0.81 9.89
CA ASP A 48 -1.73 0.61 9.61
C ASP A 48 -2.48 0.83 8.29
N LEU A 49 -2.47 -0.16 7.40
CA LEU A 49 -3.14 -0.08 6.11
C LEU A 49 -4.61 -0.50 6.16
N ASN A 50 -5.09 -1.08 7.28
CA ASN A 50 -6.44 -1.65 7.41
C ASN A 50 -6.82 -2.55 6.23
N LEU A 51 -5.90 -3.44 5.83
CA LEU A 51 -6.14 -4.36 4.73
C LEU A 51 -7.33 -5.28 5.06
N VAL A 52 -8.18 -5.52 4.08
CA VAL A 52 -9.26 -6.51 4.21
C VAL A 52 -8.62 -7.89 4.22
N SER A 53 -8.78 -8.64 5.32
CA SER A 53 -8.10 -9.93 5.53
C SER A 53 -8.54 -11.04 4.57
N THR A 54 -9.74 -10.93 4.01
CA THR A 54 -10.26 -11.92 3.05
C THR A 54 -9.68 -11.77 1.64
N ASP A 55 -8.98 -10.67 1.36
CA ASP A 55 -8.39 -10.39 0.05
C ASP A 55 -6.92 -10.82 0.02
N THR A 56 -6.47 -11.34 -1.13
CA THR A 56 -5.03 -11.49 -1.40
C THR A 56 -4.50 -10.17 -1.96
N TRP A 57 -3.50 -9.60 -1.31
CA TRP A 57 -2.89 -8.35 -1.74
C TRP A 57 -1.67 -8.63 -2.59
N LYS A 58 -1.48 -7.85 -3.65
CA LYS A 58 -0.33 -7.95 -4.54
C LYS A 58 0.36 -6.60 -4.66
N ASP A 59 1.67 -6.58 -4.49
CA ASP A 59 2.47 -5.43 -4.91
C ASP A 59 2.51 -5.35 -6.43
N LEU A 60 1.93 -4.29 -6.99
CA LEU A 60 1.87 -4.04 -8.41
C LEU A 60 3.23 -3.70 -9.02
N ILE A 61 4.23 -3.30 -8.21
CA ILE A 61 5.57 -2.98 -8.68
C ILE A 61 6.41 -4.25 -8.82
N SER A 62 6.59 -5.01 -7.74
CA SER A 62 7.42 -6.22 -7.75
C SER A 62 6.70 -7.49 -8.21
N GLY A 63 5.36 -7.49 -8.17
CA GLY A 63 4.53 -8.67 -8.39
C GLY A 63 4.40 -9.58 -7.17
N LYS A 64 5.07 -9.27 -6.05
CA LYS A 64 5.03 -10.07 -4.81
C LYS A 64 3.62 -10.08 -4.21
N GLN A 65 3.19 -11.24 -3.74
CA GLN A 65 1.93 -11.40 -3.01
C GLN A 65 2.14 -11.24 -1.50
N TYR A 66 1.12 -10.70 -0.86
CA TYR A 66 1.01 -10.48 0.58
C TYR A 66 -0.35 -11.02 1.01
N ASP A 67 -0.35 -11.93 1.97
CA ASP A 67 -1.53 -12.48 2.61
C ASP A 67 -1.65 -11.96 4.05
N GLU A 68 -2.64 -12.48 4.77
CA GLU A 68 -2.92 -12.18 6.17
C GLU A 68 -1.79 -12.58 7.15
N HIS A 69 -0.77 -13.32 6.70
CA HIS A 69 0.36 -13.72 7.55
C HIS A 69 1.50 -12.70 7.56
N TYR A 70 1.47 -11.72 6.66
CA TYR A 70 2.43 -10.63 6.70
C TYR A 70 1.99 -9.59 7.73
N GLU A 71 2.82 -9.37 8.75
CA GLU A 71 2.58 -8.31 9.73
C GLU A 71 3.20 -6.98 9.28
N GLN A 72 4.28 -7.05 8.50
CA GLN A 72 5.10 -5.90 8.14
C GLN A 72 5.84 -6.07 6.80
N ILE A 73 6.15 -4.94 6.18
CA ILE A 73 6.99 -4.84 4.99
C ILE A 73 8.21 -3.98 5.33
N GLU A 74 9.40 -4.52 5.10
CA GLU A 74 10.64 -3.73 5.14
C GLU A 74 10.80 -3.00 3.80
N LEU A 75 10.79 -1.66 3.84
CA LEU A 75 11.04 -0.79 2.70
C LEU A 75 12.48 -0.28 2.75
N GLN A 76 13.24 -0.60 1.71
CA GLN A 76 14.57 -0.03 1.49
C GLN A 76 14.49 1.50 1.29
N PRO A 77 15.62 2.23 1.43
CA PRO A 77 15.68 3.65 1.14
C PRO A 77 15.00 4.01 -0.18
N TYR A 78 14.06 4.95 -0.14
CA TYR A 78 13.29 5.42 -1.29
C TYR A 78 12.41 4.38 -2.02
N GLN A 79 12.27 3.18 -1.47
CA GLN A 79 11.43 2.14 -2.05
C GLN A 79 9.95 2.49 -1.91
N SER A 80 9.18 2.15 -2.94
CA SER A 80 7.72 2.19 -2.90
C SER A 80 7.13 0.78 -3.03
N VAL A 81 5.97 0.58 -2.41
CA VAL A 81 5.15 -0.63 -2.53
C VAL A 81 3.71 -0.24 -2.85
N TRP A 82 3.09 -0.91 -3.82
CA TRP A 82 1.74 -0.60 -4.28
C TRP A 82 0.85 -1.82 -4.12
N LEU A 83 0.23 -1.96 -2.94
CA LEU A 83 -0.62 -3.11 -2.64
C LEU A 83 -2.01 -2.94 -3.26
N SER A 84 -2.43 -3.92 -4.05
CA SER A 84 -3.73 -3.96 -4.69
C SER A 84 -4.44 -5.28 -4.40
N ASN A 85 -5.76 -5.22 -4.17
CA ASN A 85 -6.60 -6.41 -4.03
C ASN A 85 -7.05 -6.99 -5.38
N LEU A 86 -6.74 -6.31 -6.49
CA LEU A 86 -6.92 -6.81 -7.86
C LEU A 86 -5.60 -6.72 -8.64
N GLY A 87 -5.26 -7.82 -9.32
CA GLY A 87 -4.04 -7.97 -10.11
C GLY A 87 -4.12 -7.42 -11.53
#